data_AF-A0A098E9K1-F1
#
_entry.id   AF-A0A098E9K1-F1
#
_cell.length_a   1.000
_cell.length_b   1.000
_cell.length_c   1.000
_cell.angle_alpha   90.00
_cell.angle_beta   90.00
_cell.angle_gamma   90.00
#
_symmetry.space_group_name_H-M   'P 1'
#
loop_
_entity.id
_entity.type
_entity.pdbx_description
1 polymer ?
#
loop_
_entity_poly.entity_id
_entity_poly.type
_entity_poly.pdbx_seq_one_letter_code
_entity_poly.pdbx_strand_id
1 'polypeptide(L)'
;MKIIEKKLTTISHVREILLKREKEAVDGEPMTDEQKKLLNYIGKFSTLSAKDADDLQKNLSGLNLGLSDAQIVKITNILPKNVDEIRAVFSKDEKFAHNADELKQIIDSIAQYV
;
A
#
# COMPACT_ATOMS: atom_id res chain seq x y z
N MET A 1 -4.36 -9.72 27.13
CA MET A 1 -4.76 -9.78 25.71
C MET A 1 -3.63 -10.44 24.93
N LYS A 2 -3.87 -11.51 24.16
CA LYS A 2 -2.84 -12.20 23.37
C LYS A 2 -3.09 -11.91 21.89
N ILE A 3 -2.08 -11.44 21.17
CA ILE A 3 -2.14 -11.23 19.71
C ILE A 3 -2.04 -12.60 19.04
N ILE A 4 -3.02 -12.92 18.21
CA ILE A 4 -3.08 -14.18 17.45
C ILE A 4 -2.49 -14.04 16.04
N GLU A 5 -2.60 -12.86 15.45
CA GLU A 5 -2.17 -12.59 14.07
C GLU A 5 -1.92 -11.08 13.91
N LYS A 6 -0.95 -10.73 13.05
CA LYS A 6 -0.68 -9.35 12.65
C LYS A 6 -0.26 -9.35 11.18
N LYS A 7 -0.89 -8.48 10.38
CA LYS A 7 -0.59 -8.29 8.96
C LYS A 7 -0.40 -6.81 8.66
N LEU A 8 0.51 -6.52 7.72
CA LEU A 8 0.64 -5.17 7.17
C LEU A 8 -0.50 -4.92 6.18
N THR A 9 -0.83 -3.65 5.95
CA THR A 9 -1.93 -3.26 5.05
C THR A 9 -1.61 -1.95 4.34
N THR A 10 -2.28 -1.70 3.22
CA THR A 10 -2.09 -0.51 2.37
C THR A 10 -3.02 0.63 2.77
N ILE A 11 -2.69 1.86 2.37
CA ILE A 11 -3.57 3.01 2.62
C ILE A 11 -4.91 2.89 1.89
N SER A 12 -4.94 2.16 0.77
CA SER A 12 -6.17 1.82 0.04
C SER A 12 -7.13 0.95 0.87
N HIS A 13 -6.61 -0.06 1.56
CA HIS A 13 -7.40 -0.88 2.49
C HIS A 13 -7.89 -0.07 3.69
N VAL A 14 -7.00 0.74 4.28
CA VAL A 14 -7.38 1.62 5.40
C VAL A 14 -8.50 2.57 4.98
N ARG A 15 -8.48 3.05 3.73
CA ARG A 15 -9.55 3.90 3.18
C ARG A 15 -10.88 3.18 3.14
N GLU A 16 -10.93 1.95 2.63
CA GLU A 16 -12.18 1.18 2.59
C GLU A 16 -12.72 0.86 3.99
N ILE A 17 -11.82 0.51 4.93
CA ILE A 17 -12.19 0.28 6.33
C ILE A 17 -12.81 1.54 6.94
N LEU A 18 -12.19 2.70 6.75
CA LEU A 18 -12.71 3.95 7.31
C LEU A 18 -13.97 4.45 6.61
N LEU A 19 -14.13 4.23 5.29
CA LEU A 19 -15.38 4.52 4.59
C LEU A 19 -16.54 3.63 5.07
N LYS A 20 -16.26 2.36 5.36
CA LYS A 20 -17.26 1.48 5.99
C LYS A 20 -17.63 1.98 7.38
N ARG A 21 -16.62 2.36 8.18
CA ARG A 21 -16.82 2.92 9.52
C ARG A 21 -17.60 4.23 9.51
N GLU A 22 -17.42 5.07 8.49
CA GLU A 22 -18.18 6.31 8.27
C GLU A 22 -19.67 6.02 8.04
N LYS A 23 -19.99 5.00 7.22
CA LYS A 23 -21.37 4.56 7.02
C LYS A 23 -22.00 4.03 8.31
N GLU A 24 -21.27 3.22 9.08
CA GLU A 24 -21.72 2.70 10.36
C GLU A 24 -21.91 3.80 11.42
N ALA A 25 -21.22 4.94 11.29
CA ALA A 25 -21.34 6.08 12.19
C ALA A 25 -22.65 6.87 12.03
N VAL A 26 -23.40 6.65 10.94
CA VAL A 26 -24.66 7.36 10.67
C VAL A 26 -25.73 6.96 11.68
N ASP A 27 -25.85 5.65 11.94
CA ASP A 27 -26.84 5.06 12.85
C ASP A 27 -26.21 4.53 14.16
N GLY A 28 -24.91 4.78 14.36
CA GLY A 28 -24.12 4.20 15.44
C GLY A 28 -23.17 5.19 16.12
N GLU A 29 -22.12 4.66 16.72
CA GLU A 29 -21.09 5.45 17.40
C GLU A 29 -20.39 6.41 16.40
N PRO A 30 -20.31 7.71 16.70
CA PRO A 30 -19.61 8.67 15.85
C PRO A 30 -18.15 8.28 15.62
N MET A 31 -17.61 8.66 14.46
CA MET A 31 -16.15 8.55 14.23
C MET A 31 -15.41 9.52 15.15
N THR A 32 -14.26 9.09 15.66
CA THR A 32 -13.35 9.99 16.38
C THR A 32 -12.71 11.00 15.43
N ASP A 33 -12.16 12.07 15.99
CA ASP A 33 -11.51 13.11 15.18
C ASP A 33 -10.25 12.59 14.48
N GLU A 34 -9.51 11.67 15.10
CA GLU A 34 -8.36 10.99 14.48
C GLU A 34 -8.80 10.17 13.27
N GLN A 35 -9.91 9.44 13.38
CA GLN A 35 -10.44 8.65 12.26
C GLN A 35 -10.87 9.54 11.10
N LYS A 36 -11.55 10.66 11.38
CA LYS A 36 -11.94 11.64 10.36
C LYS A 36 -10.72 12.27 9.68
N LYS A 37 -9.70 12.67 10.47
CA LYS A 37 -8.45 13.23 9.95
C LYS A 37 -7.71 12.21 9.08
N LEU A 38 -7.65 10.96 9.51
CA LEU A 38 -7.01 9.89 8.76
C LEU A 38 -7.77 9.62 7.46
N LEU A 39 -9.11 9.55 7.48
CA LEU A 39 -9.94 9.38 6.29
C LEU A 39 -9.73 10.53 5.28
N ASN A 40 -9.62 11.77 5.76
CA ASN A 40 -9.29 12.92 4.91
C ASN A 40 -7.90 12.78 4.27
N TYR A 41 -6.89 12.39 5.07
CA TYR A 41 -5.53 12.19 4.59
C TYR A 41 -5.49 11.09 3.53
N ILE A 42 -5.93 9.88 3.85
CA ILE A 42 -5.88 8.75 2.91
C ILE A 42 -6.79 8.98 1.70
N GLY A 43 -7.87 9.75 1.83
CA GLY A 43 -8.71 10.14 0.69
C GLY A 43 -7.96 10.95 -0.38
N LYS A 44 -6.86 11.62 0.00
CA LYS A 44 -5.99 12.38 -0.92
C LYS A 44 -4.85 11.56 -1.51
N PHE A 45 -4.40 10.51 -0.81
CA PHE A 45 -3.19 9.75 -1.16
C PHE A 45 -3.45 8.31 -1.62
N SER A 46 -4.63 7.75 -1.34
CA SER A 46 -5.06 6.44 -1.84
C SER A 46 -5.48 6.56 -3.29
N THR A 47 -4.54 6.34 -4.21
CA THR A 47 -4.80 6.36 -5.66
C THR A 47 -5.47 5.07 -6.15
N LEU A 48 -5.17 3.92 -5.55
CA LEU A 48 -5.76 2.63 -5.90
C LEU A 48 -7.02 2.31 -5.07
N SER A 49 -7.93 1.54 -5.65
CA SER A 49 -8.95 0.79 -4.89
C SER A 49 -8.28 -0.30 -4.03
N ALA A 50 -8.95 -0.84 -3.01
CA ALA A 50 -8.34 -1.93 -2.23
C ALA A 50 -8.13 -3.19 -3.10
N LYS A 51 -9.06 -3.45 -4.03
CA LYS A 51 -8.93 -4.54 -4.99
C LYS A 51 -7.70 -4.40 -5.88
N ASP A 52 -7.49 -3.22 -6.48
CA ASP A 52 -6.32 -3.00 -7.34
C ASP A 52 -5.02 -3.07 -6.53
N ALA A 53 -5.06 -2.60 -5.27
CA ALA A 53 -3.93 -2.76 -4.35
C ALA A 53 -3.66 -4.24 -4.01
N ASP A 54 -4.67 -5.09 -3.84
CA ASP A 54 -4.51 -6.54 -3.63
C ASP A 54 -3.90 -7.22 -4.87
N ASP A 55 -4.44 -6.90 -6.05
CA ASP A 55 -3.98 -7.46 -7.32
C ASP A 55 -2.52 -7.06 -7.58
N LEU A 56 -2.14 -5.80 -7.32
CA LEU A 56 -0.74 -5.34 -7.43
C LEU A 56 0.17 -6.05 -6.41
N GLN A 57 -0.23 -6.16 -5.14
CA GLN A 57 0.58 -6.85 -4.12
C GLN A 57 0.81 -8.31 -4.50
N LYS A 58 -0.20 -8.98 -5.07
CA LYS A 58 -0.10 -10.35 -5.58
C LYS A 58 0.88 -10.43 -6.75
N ASN A 59 0.80 -9.50 -7.70
CA ASN A 59 1.73 -9.44 -8.83
C ASN A 59 3.17 -9.24 -8.37
N LEU A 60 3.41 -8.29 -7.46
CA LEU A 60 4.74 -8.02 -6.89
C LEU A 60 5.30 -9.23 -6.14
N SER A 61 4.47 -9.91 -5.35
CA SER A 61 4.84 -11.15 -4.66
C SER A 61 5.21 -12.26 -5.65
N GLY A 62 4.55 -12.30 -6.81
CA GLY A 62 4.77 -13.28 -7.87
C GLY A 62 6.05 -13.09 -8.70
N LEU A 63 6.74 -11.94 -8.58
CA LEU A 63 7.98 -11.67 -9.31
C LEU A 63 9.18 -12.51 -8.82
N ASN A 64 9.07 -13.22 -7.69
CA ASN A 64 10.14 -14.02 -7.08
C ASN A 64 11.43 -13.24 -6.79
N LEU A 65 11.35 -11.92 -6.63
CA LEU A 65 12.47 -11.04 -6.31
C LEU A 65 12.86 -11.05 -4.83
N GLY A 66 12.13 -11.80 -3.99
CA GLY A 66 12.37 -11.83 -2.54
C GLY A 66 11.94 -10.55 -1.81
N LEU A 67 10.98 -9.80 -2.36
CA LEU A 67 10.40 -8.63 -1.71
C LEU A 67 9.70 -9.02 -0.42
N SER A 68 9.99 -8.31 0.67
CA SER A 68 9.27 -8.46 1.94
C SER A 68 7.87 -7.83 1.87
N ASP A 69 6.95 -8.29 2.71
CA ASP A 69 5.60 -7.70 2.86
C ASP A 69 5.64 -6.18 3.06
N ALA A 70 6.62 -5.69 3.83
CA ALA A 70 6.79 -4.26 4.08
C ALA A 70 7.20 -3.50 2.82
N GLN A 71 8.08 -4.07 2.00
CA GLN A 71 8.48 -3.48 0.72
C GLN A 71 7.33 -3.49 -0.28
N ILE A 72 6.58 -4.59 -0.37
CA ILE A 72 5.40 -4.72 -1.23
C ILE A 72 4.33 -3.69 -0.87
N VAL A 73 3.99 -3.56 0.42
CA VAL A 73 3.04 -2.55 0.90
C VAL A 73 3.54 -1.13 0.61
N LYS A 74 4.84 -0.87 0.81
CA LYS A 74 5.44 0.45 0.53
C LYS A 74 5.40 0.79 -0.96
N ILE A 75 5.76 -0.13 -1.84
CA ILE A 75 5.65 0.04 -3.29
C ILE A 75 4.20 0.34 -3.68
N THR A 76 3.26 -0.45 -3.16
CA THR A 76 1.83 -0.30 -3.46
C THR A 76 1.27 1.04 -2.99
N ASN A 77 1.74 1.57 -1.86
CA ASN A 77 1.31 2.88 -1.36
C ASN A 77 1.94 4.07 -2.10
N ILE A 78 3.17 3.91 -2.61
CA ILE A 78 3.92 5.02 -3.23
C ILE A 78 3.73 5.06 -4.75
N LEU A 79 3.58 3.91 -5.40
CA LEU A 79 3.46 3.76 -6.85
C LEU A 79 4.56 4.51 -7.62
N PRO A 80 5.85 4.20 -7.35
CA PRO A 80 6.95 4.84 -8.04
C PRO A 80 6.85 4.60 -9.55
N LYS A 81 7.14 5.64 -10.34
CA LYS A 81 6.91 5.67 -11.79
C LYS A 81 8.14 5.32 -12.62
N ASN A 82 9.31 5.34 -12.00
CA ASN A 82 10.57 5.04 -12.66
C ASN A 82 11.58 4.44 -11.66
N VAL A 83 12.68 3.94 -12.20
CA VAL A 83 13.75 3.28 -11.45
C VAL A 83 14.35 4.20 -10.38
N ASP A 84 14.51 5.48 -10.68
CA ASP A 84 15.10 6.44 -9.74
C ASP A 84 14.18 6.73 -8.56
N GLU A 85 12.86 6.78 -8.78
CA GLU A 85 11.87 6.86 -7.70
C GLU A 85 11.90 5.62 -6.81
N ILE A 86 11.97 4.41 -7.37
CA ILE A 86 12.12 3.19 -6.53
C ILE A 86 13.39 3.28 -5.68
N ARG A 87 14.52 3.66 -6.30
CA ARG A 87 15.78 3.83 -5.57
C ARG A 87 15.68 4.88 -4.46
N ALA A 88 14.99 5.98 -4.72
CA ALA A 88 14.75 7.01 -3.70
C ALA A 88 13.88 6.48 -2.54
N VAL A 89 12.83 5.70 -2.84
CA VAL A 89 11.95 5.09 -1.84
C VAL A 89 12.72 4.14 -0.91
N PHE A 90 13.69 3.41 -1.46
CA PHE A 90 14.45 2.37 -0.74
C PHE A 90 15.91 2.74 -0.45
N SER A 91 16.28 4.03 -0.55
CA SER A 91 17.67 4.47 -0.42
C SER A 91 18.32 4.17 0.94
N LYS A 92 17.51 3.90 1.96
CA LYS A 92 17.93 3.55 3.33
C LYS A 92 17.61 2.11 3.71
N ASP A 93 17.08 1.33 2.78
CA ASP A 93 16.76 -0.08 3.00
C ASP A 93 17.88 -0.94 2.40
N GLU A 94 18.85 -1.31 3.24
CA GLU A 94 20.00 -2.13 2.83
C GLU A 94 19.60 -3.51 2.28
N LYS A 95 18.39 -3.99 2.60
CA LYS A 95 17.87 -5.26 2.12
C LYS A 95 17.20 -5.14 0.75
N PHE A 96 17.00 -3.93 0.24
CA PHE A 96 16.44 -3.67 -1.07
C PHE A 96 17.57 -3.51 -2.09
N ALA A 97 18.15 -4.64 -2.50
CA ALA A 97 19.27 -4.68 -3.45
C ALA A 97 18.81 -5.35 -4.75
N HIS A 98 18.32 -4.53 -5.69
CA HIS A 98 17.81 -5.00 -6.98
C HIS A 98 18.55 -4.33 -8.15
N ASN A 99 18.78 -5.11 -9.21
CA ASN A 99 19.40 -4.62 -10.43
C ASN A 99 18.37 -3.86 -11.32
N ALA A 100 18.84 -3.23 -12.40
CA ALA A 100 17.99 -2.40 -13.25
C ALA A 100 16.83 -3.18 -13.90
N ASP A 101 17.04 -4.44 -14.27
CA ASP A 101 16.02 -5.28 -14.92
C ASP A 101 14.94 -5.69 -13.91
N GLU A 102 15.32 -6.04 -12.69
CA GLU A 102 14.40 -6.36 -11.60
C GLU A 102 13.57 -5.13 -11.20
N LEU A 103 14.19 -3.96 -11.10
CA LEU A 103 13.50 -2.70 -10.84
C LEU A 103 12.51 -2.37 -11.96
N LYS A 104 12.85 -2.68 -13.20
CA LYS A 104 11.94 -2.51 -14.34
C LYS A 104 10.73 -3.43 -14.24
N GLN A 105 10.89 -4.69 -13.83
CA GLN A 105 9.75 -5.60 -13.61
C GLN A 105 8.77 -5.07 -12.55
N ILE A 106 9.29 -4.44 -11.49
CA ILE A 106 8.46 -3.77 -10.48
C ILE A 106 7.68 -2.62 -11.11
N ILE A 107 8.33 -1.75 -11.89
CA ILE A 107 7.68 -0.64 -12.60
C ILE A 107 6.61 -1.14 -13.58
N ASP A 108 6.92 -2.16 -14.37
CA ASP A 108 6.00 -2.74 -15.34
C ASP A 108 4.76 -3.38 -14.65
N SER A 109 4.92 -3.86 -13.42
CA SER A 109 3.81 -4.34 -12.59
C SER A 109 2.93 -3.19 -12.09
N ILE A 110 3.54 -2.07 -11.68
CA ILE A 110 2.81 -0.87 -11.21
C ILE A 110 2.04 -0.22 -12.36
N ALA A 111 2.64 -0.13 -13.54
CA ALA A 111 2.08 0.54 -14.72
C ALA A 111 0.73 -0.03 -15.21
N GLN A 112 0.34 -1.21 -14.74
CA GLN A 112 -0.96 -1.82 -15.05
C GLN A 112 -2.13 -1.19 -14.28
N TYR A 113 -1.84 -0.36 -13.27
CA TYR A 113 -2.84 0.19 -12.34
C TYR A 113 -2.89 1.72 -12.28
N VAL A 114 -2.03 2.43 -13.02
CA VAL A 114 -1.83 3.89 -12.93
C VAL A 114 -1.85 4.54 -14.29
#